data_AF-A0A4Q6BTC4-F1
#
_entry.id   AF-A0A4Q6BTC4-F1
#
_cell.length_a   1.000
_cell.length_b   1.000
_cell.length_c   1.000
_cell.angle_alpha   90.00
_cell.angle_beta   90.00
_cell.angle_gamma   90.00
#
_symmetry.space_group_name_H-M   'P 1'
#
loop_
_entity.id
_entity.type
_entity.pdbx_description
1 polymer ?
#
loop_
_entity_poly.entity_id
_entity_poly.type
_entity_poly.pdbx_seq_one_letter_code
_entity_poly.pdbx_strand_id
1 'polypeptide(L)'
;MFRLKRVIKTCSASLAMVCAFAVSGCNYSIQKVPTSSNGNPGGSNQGAGANPGGGTNPVQTPGPIPVSDPALNFDNVFVTSIKTSCFGCHAAPRNASGINLETYESVFANRAAVEQAVSSRAMPDSMGRTMDDAARDLLLRWLA
;
A
#
# COMPACT_ATOMS: atom_id res chain seq x y z
N MET A 1 29.06 -43.76 -37.34
CA MET A 1 28.33 -44.55 -36.32
C MET A 1 28.68 -44.02 -34.94
N PHE A 2 27.82 -43.19 -34.33
CA PHE A 2 28.05 -42.66 -32.98
C PHE A 2 26.87 -43.07 -32.08
N ARG A 3 27.15 -43.86 -31.04
CA ARG A 3 26.16 -44.29 -30.03
C ARG A 3 26.03 -43.22 -28.94
N LEU A 4 24.91 -42.52 -28.92
CA LEU A 4 24.55 -41.57 -27.87
C LEU A 4 23.92 -42.32 -26.68
N LYS A 5 24.67 -42.50 -25.59
CA LYS A 5 24.14 -43.04 -24.33
C LYS A 5 23.37 -41.93 -23.61
N ARG A 6 22.03 -42.01 -23.57
CA ARG A 6 21.19 -41.15 -22.73
C ARG A 6 21.31 -41.59 -21.27
N VAL A 7 21.87 -40.72 -20.44
CA VAL A 7 21.84 -40.83 -18.97
C VAL A 7 20.53 -40.20 -18.51
N ILE A 8 19.54 -41.04 -18.18
CA ILE A 8 18.28 -40.61 -17.58
C ILE A 8 18.56 -40.39 -16.09
N LYS A 9 18.70 -39.13 -15.69
CA LYS A 9 18.86 -38.75 -14.29
C LYS A 9 17.47 -38.54 -13.69
N THR A 10 16.96 -39.56 -13.03
CA THR A 10 15.75 -39.48 -12.19
C THR A 10 16.09 -38.69 -10.93
N CYS A 11 15.73 -37.41 -10.89
CA CYS A 11 15.71 -36.65 -9.65
C CYS A 11 14.37 -36.86 -8.97
N SER A 12 14.46 -37.60 -7.86
CA SER A 12 13.47 -37.93 -6.85
C SER A 12 12.40 -36.86 -6.61
N ALA A 13 11.15 -37.31 -6.69
CA ALA A 13 10.00 -36.68 -6.08
C ALA A 13 10.26 -36.48 -4.58
N SER A 14 10.36 -35.22 -4.17
CA SER A 14 10.39 -34.84 -2.76
C SER A 14 8.99 -34.41 -2.35
N LEU A 15 8.33 -35.34 -1.66
CA LEU A 15 7.45 -35.17 -0.51
C LEU A 15 6.71 -33.83 -0.41
N ALA A 16 5.39 -33.92 -0.58
CA ALA A 16 4.43 -32.94 -0.12
C ALA A 16 4.62 -32.67 1.38
N MET A 17 5.20 -31.52 1.72
CA MET A 17 5.16 -30.99 3.07
C MET A 17 3.84 -30.21 3.22
N VAL A 18 2.85 -30.90 3.78
CA VAL A 18 1.60 -30.33 4.24
C VAL A 18 1.92 -29.42 5.43
N CYS A 19 2.13 -28.13 5.17
CA CYS A 19 2.06 -27.12 6.21
C CYS A 19 0.59 -26.80 6.47
N ALA A 20 -0.01 -27.59 7.37
CA ALA A 20 -1.24 -27.23 8.05
C ALA A 20 -0.92 -26.05 9.01
N PHE A 21 -0.93 -24.82 8.49
CA PHE A 21 -1.06 -23.66 9.35
C PHE A 21 -2.52 -23.59 9.78
N ALA A 22 -2.76 -24.02 11.01
CA ALA A 22 -3.91 -23.62 11.78
C ALA A 22 -3.86 -22.09 11.93
N VAL A 23 -4.49 -21.37 10.99
CA VAL A 23 -4.82 -19.97 11.18
C VAL A 23 -5.96 -19.95 12.19
N SER A 24 -5.56 -19.85 13.46
CA SER A 24 -6.43 -19.45 14.55
C SER A 24 -7.24 -18.24 14.10
N GLY A 25 -8.57 -18.35 14.19
CA GLY A 25 -9.50 -17.45 13.57
C GLY A 25 -9.25 -15.99 13.91
N CYS A 26 -8.82 -15.22 12.91
CA CYS A 26 -9.23 -13.84 12.82
C CYS A 26 -10.72 -13.86 12.43
N ASN A 27 -11.59 -13.85 13.43
CA ASN A 27 -13.00 -13.53 13.27
C ASN A 27 -13.08 -12.06 12.84
N TYR A 28 -12.86 -11.78 11.55
CA TYR A 28 -13.31 -10.53 10.95
C TYR A 28 -14.83 -10.66 10.82
N SER A 29 -15.52 -10.23 11.87
CA SER A 29 -16.94 -9.92 11.77
C SER A 29 -17.11 -8.93 10.63
N ILE A 30 -17.57 -9.42 9.47
CA ILE A 30 -18.11 -8.58 8.41
C ILE A 30 -19.36 -7.96 8.99
N GLN A 31 -19.21 -6.80 9.61
CA GLN A 31 -20.34 -5.91 9.79
C GLN A 31 -20.81 -5.57 8.38
N LYS A 32 -22.02 -6.02 8.03
CA LYS A 32 -22.79 -5.44 6.93
C LYS A 32 -22.88 -3.95 7.23
N VAL A 33 -22.00 -3.16 6.61
CA VAL A 33 -22.18 -1.72 6.55
C VAL A 33 -23.51 -1.47 5.84
N PRO A 34 -24.48 -0.81 6.47
CA PRO A 34 -25.65 -0.36 5.75
C PRO A 34 -25.16 0.56 4.63
N THR A 35 -25.68 0.34 3.42
CA THR A 35 -25.55 1.29 2.31
C THR A 35 -26.18 2.61 2.76
N SER A 36 -25.34 3.48 3.33
CA SER A 36 -25.71 4.85 3.67
C SER A 36 -25.40 5.71 2.46
N SER A 37 -26.46 6.04 1.74
CA SER A 37 -26.55 7.11 0.77
C SER A 37 -25.97 8.43 1.32
N ASN A 38 -25.24 9.14 0.47
CA ASN A 38 -24.90 10.57 0.55
C ASN A 38 -24.18 11.05 1.82
N GLY A 39 -22.89 11.34 1.68
CA GLY A 39 -22.17 12.22 2.60
C GLY A 39 -20.68 12.19 2.32
N ASN A 40 -20.19 13.22 1.61
CA ASN A 40 -18.77 13.57 1.56
C ASN A 40 -18.23 13.79 2.99
N PRO A 41 -17.21 13.07 3.47
CA PRO A 41 -16.51 13.41 4.70
C PRO A 41 -15.11 13.93 4.37
N GLY A 42 -14.98 15.25 4.35
CA GLY A 42 -13.70 15.86 4.69
C GLY A 42 -13.41 15.61 6.18
N GLY A 43 -12.20 15.11 6.48
CA GLY A 43 -11.65 15.03 7.83
C GLY A 43 -10.13 15.17 7.71
N SER A 44 -9.52 16.31 8.06
CA SER A 44 -9.20 16.77 9.43
C SER A 44 -8.11 15.93 10.10
N ASN A 45 -6.86 16.11 9.69
CA ASN A 45 -5.69 15.72 10.48
C ASN A 45 -5.24 16.91 11.33
N GLN A 46 -5.72 16.98 12.57
CA GLN A 46 -5.11 17.77 13.64
C GLN A 46 -5.00 16.89 14.89
N GLY A 47 -3.80 16.37 15.14
CA GLY A 47 -3.44 15.67 16.37
C GLY A 47 -2.45 16.49 17.17
N ALA A 48 -2.93 17.13 18.23
CA ALA A 48 -2.17 17.93 19.17
C ALA A 48 -1.44 17.04 20.19
N GLY A 49 -0.15 17.31 20.42
CA GLY A 49 0.62 16.82 21.56
C GLY A 49 1.05 17.99 22.43
N ALA A 50 0.50 18.09 23.64
CA ALA A 50 0.85 19.11 24.63
C ALA A 50 2.15 18.76 25.35
N ASN A 51 3.01 19.76 25.56
CA ASN A 51 4.19 19.65 26.41
C ASN A 51 4.20 20.85 27.39
N PRO A 52 4.14 20.67 28.72
CA PRO A 52 4.22 21.77 29.67
C PRO A 52 5.68 21.91 30.13
N GLY A 53 6.39 22.87 29.58
CA GLY A 53 7.77 23.18 29.97
C GLY A 53 8.03 24.67 29.87
N GLY A 54 7.94 25.36 31.00
CA GLY A 54 8.23 26.79 31.13
C GLY A 54 9.72 27.06 30.89
N GLY A 55 9.99 27.78 29.81
CA GLY A 55 11.28 28.38 29.51
C GLY A 55 11.00 29.54 28.58
N THR A 56 11.57 30.72 28.87
CA THR A 56 11.39 31.95 28.10
C THR A 56 11.77 31.74 26.65
N ASN A 57 10.77 31.45 25.82
CA ASN A 57 10.94 31.20 24.40
C ASN A 57 11.10 32.56 23.69
N PRO A 58 12.14 32.76 22.85
CA PRO A 58 12.12 33.88 21.91
C PRO A 58 10.82 33.84 21.14
N VAL A 59 10.22 35.01 20.87
CA VAL A 59 9.00 35.16 20.08
C VAL A 59 9.20 34.41 18.76
N GLN A 60 8.67 33.18 18.68
CA GLN A 60 8.58 32.46 17.43
C GLN A 60 7.55 33.21 16.61
N THR A 61 8.02 33.96 15.64
CA THR A 61 7.20 34.38 14.50
C THR A 61 6.42 33.16 14.04
N PRO A 62 5.08 33.22 13.92
CA PRO A 62 4.29 32.10 13.42
C PRO A 62 4.92 31.61 12.13
N GLY A 63 5.44 30.38 12.16
CA GLY A 63 5.95 29.75 10.94
C GLY A 63 4.84 29.77 9.89
N PRO A 64 5.19 29.77 8.59
CA PRO A 64 4.19 29.63 7.54
C PRO A 64 3.25 28.48 7.89
N ILE A 65 1.94 28.76 7.99
CA ILE A 65 0.95 27.70 8.17
C ILE A 65 1.15 26.75 7.00
N PRO A 66 1.35 25.44 7.22
CA PRO A 66 1.53 24.49 6.13
C PRO A 66 0.30 24.59 5.24
N VAL A 67 0.50 25.03 4.00
CA VAL A 67 -0.55 25.05 2.99
C VAL A 67 -0.90 23.60 2.73
N SER A 68 -2.13 23.20 3.05
CA SER A 68 -2.63 21.89 2.67
C SER A 68 -2.59 21.79 1.15
N ASP A 69 -1.67 20.99 0.61
CA ASP A 69 -1.55 20.78 -0.82
C ASP A 69 -2.84 20.10 -1.32
N PRO A 70 -3.68 20.79 -2.12
CA PRO A 70 -4.93 20.21 -2.59
C PRO A 70 -4.70 18.99 -3.48
N ALA A 71 -3.48 18.79 -4.00
CA ALA A 71 -3.11 17.58 -4.75
C ALA A 71 -2.98 16.34 -3.87
N LEU A 72 -2.81 16.46 -2.54
CA LEU A 72 -2.67 15.36 -1.59
C LEU A 72 -4.02 14.84 -1.07
N ASN A 73 -5.07 14.87 -1.90
CA ASN A 73 -6.32 14.19 -1.60
C ASN A 73 -6.31 12.76 -2.18
N PHE A 74 -7.08 11.86 -1.57
CA PHE A 74 -7.09 10.45 -1.95
C PHE A 74 -7.53 10.25 -3.41
N ASP A 75 -8.55 10.96 -3.90
CA ASP A 75 -9.06 10.77 -5.26
C ASP A 75 -7.97 11.04 -6.31
N ASN A 76 -7.19 12.11 -6.12
CA ASN A 76 -6.09 12.46 -7.02
C ASN A 76 -4.96 11.44 -6.97
N VAL A 77 -4.52 11.06 -5.77
CA VAL A 77 -3.46 10.05 -5.55
C VAL A 77 -3.91 8.69 -6.10
N PHE A 78 -5.19 8.35 -5.92
CA PHE A 78 -5.75 7.10 -6.37
C PHE A 78 -5.76 7.02 -7.89
N VAL A 79 -6.27 8.03 -8.60
CA VAL A 79 -6.31 8.03 -10.07
C VAL A 79 -4.90 8.09 -10.67
N THR A 80 -4.03 8.97 -10.15
CA THR A 80 -2.72 9.23 -10.73
C THR A 80 -1.74 8.09 -10.45
N SER A 81 -1.76 7.52 -9.25
CA SER A 81 -0.73 6.61 -8.76
C SER A 81 -1.24 5.18 -8.60
N ILE A 82 -2.25 4.98 -7.74
CA ILE A 82 -2.68 3.63 -7.30
C ILE A 82 -3.39 2.87 -8.43
N LYS A 83 -4.37 3.50 -9.08
CA LYS A 83 -5.18 2.91 -10.16
C LYS A 83 -4.34 2.61 -11.40
N THR A 84 -3.36 3.44 -11.71
CA THR A 84 -2.52 3.27 -12.89
C THR A 84 -1.45 2.18 -12.69
N SER A 85 -0.84 2.14 -11.50
CA SER A 85 0.37 1.32 -11.26
C SER A 85 0.11 0.05 -10.44
N CYS A 86 -0.88 0.04 -9.55
CA CYS A 86 -1.06 -1.02 -8.55
C CYS A 86 -2.26 -1.93 -8.85
N PHE A 87 -3.32 -1.40 -9.45
CA PHE A 87 -4.60 -2.10 -9.65
C PHE A 87 -4.50 -3.39 -10.46
N GLY A 88 -3.58 -3.47 -11.43
CA GLY A 88 -3.42 -4.68 -12.25
C GLY A 88 -3.11 -5.94 -11.44
N CYS A 89 -2.58 -5.77 -10.23
CA CYS A 89 -2.23 -6.84 -9.31
C CYS A 89 -3.01 -6.78 -7.99
N HIS A 90 -3.26 -5.58 -7.47
CA HIS A 90 -3.82 -5.35 -6.13
C HIS A 90 -5.29 -4.89 -6.12
N ALA A 91 -6.06 -5.29 -7.13
CA ALA A 91 -7.50 -5.14 -7.17
C ALA A 91 -8.19 -6.52 -7.10
N ALA A 92 -9.46 -6.53 -6.70
CA ALA A 92 -10.25 -7.75 -6.68
C ALA A 92 -10.49 -8.24 -8.13
N PRO A 93 -10.53 -9.56 -8.37
CA PRO A 93 -10.36 -10.66 -7.40
C PRO A 93 -8.89 -11.08 -7.20
N ARG A 94 -7.92 -10.45 -7.89
CA ARG A 94 -6.53 -10.92 -7.92
C ARG A 94 -5.81 -10.73 -6.59
N ASN A 95 -5.99 -9.57 -5.95
CA ASN A 95 -5.46 -9.23 -4.62
C ASN A 95 -4.07 -9.81 -4.37
N ALA A 96 -3.10 -9.49 -5.23
CA ALA A 96 -1.75 -10.05 -5.14
C ALA A 96 -1.19 -9.86 -3.73
N SER A 97 -0.62 -10.94 -3.18
CA SER A 97 -0.14 -11.02 -1.79
C SER A 97 -1.21 -10.73 -0.72
N GLY A 98 -2.49 -10.90 -1.04
CA GLY A 98 -3.62 -10.66 -0.12
C GLY A 98 -3.95 -9.17 0.10
N ILE A 99 -3.37 -8.26 -0.70
CA ILE A 99 -3.58 -6.81 -0.54
C ILE A 99 -4.58 -6.32 -1.59
N ASN A 100 -5.64 -5.63 -1.11
CA ASN A 100 -6.58 -4.88 -1.93
C ASN A 100 -6.36 -3.37 -1.75
N LEU A 101 -6.18 -2.62 -2.84
CA LEU A 101 -5.95 -1.17 -2.84
C LEU A 101 -7.10 -0.35 -3.46
N GLU A 102 -8.30 -0.93 -3.55
CA GLU A 102 -9.46 -0.29 -4.19
C GLU A 102 -10.10 0.84 -3.38
N THR A 103 -9.87 0.89 -2.08
CA THR A 103 -10.53 1.81 -1.16
C THR A 103 -9.51 2.59 -0.34
N TYR A 104 -9.89 3.76 0.16
CA TYR A 104 -9.04 4.54 1.05
C TYR A 104 -8.63 3.73 2.29
N GLU A 105 -9.60 3.06 2.91
CA GLU A 105 -9.42 2.28 4.13
C GLU A 105 -8.44 1.13 3.90
N SER A 106 -8.55 0.43 2.76
CA SER A 106 -7.67 -0.69 2.45
C SER A 106 -6.25 -0.24 2.10
N VAL A 107 -6.08 0.90 1.42
CA VAL A 107 -4.76 1.49 1.17
C VAL A 107 -4.12 1.93 2.49
N PHE A 108 -4.86 2.64 3.35
CA PHE A 108 -4.36 3.15 4.61
C PHE A 108 -3.98 2.01 5.58
N ALA A 109 -4.79 0.94 5.62
CA ALA A 109 -4.48 -0.26 6.40
C ALA A 109 -3.18 -0.95 5.95
N ASN A 110 -2.78 -0.79 4.68
CA ASN A 110 -1.56 -1.37 4.10
C ASN A 110 -0.45 -0.33 3.87
N ARG A 111 -0.55 0.88 4.45
CA ARG A 111 0.32 2.02 4.12
C ARG A 111 1.82 1.71 4.16
N ALA A 112 2.28 0.98 5.19
CA ALA A 112 3.70 0.68 5.36
C ALA A 112 4.23 -0.24 4.25
N ALA A 113 3.41 -1.21 3.82
CA ALA A 113 3.77 -2.10 2.72
C ALA A 113 3.78 -1.35 1.37
N VAL A 114 2.82 -0.44 1.17
CA VAL A 114 2.77 0.41 -0.03
C VAL A 114 3.99 1.34 -0.07
N GLU A 115 4.29 2.04 1.03
CA GLU A 115 5.45 2.94 1.13
C GLU A 115 6.76 2.19 0.86
N GLN A 116 6.94 1.01 1.44
CA GLN A 116 8.12 0.19 1.21
C GLN A 116 8.25 -0.22 -0.27
N ALA A 117 7.17 -0.72 -0.89
CA ALA A 117 7.20 -1.16 -2.29
C ALA A 117 7.50 -0.01 -3.26
N VAL A 118 6.93 1.17 -2.99
CA VAL A 118 7.06 2.39 -3.81
C VAL A 118 8.46 3.00 -3.64
N SER A 119 8.97 3.09 -2.41
CA SER A 119 10.31 3.65 -2.13
C SER A 119 11.43 2.75 -2.64
N SER A 120 11.28 1.42 -2.56
CA SER A 120 12.26 0.46 -3.07
C SER A 120 12.18 0.22 -4.57
N ARG A 121 11.19 0.80 -5.28
CA ARG A 121 10.88 0.50 -6.68
C ARG A 121 10.73 -1.00 -6.98
N ALA A 122 10.30 -1.79 -6.00
CA ALA A 122 10.12 -3.24 -6.17
C ALA A 122 8.87 -3.57 -7.02
N MET A 123 7.94 -2.61 -7.12
CA MET A 123 6.72 -2.69 -7.91
C MET A 123 6.57 -1.41 -8.76
N PRO A 124 6.00 -1.51 -9.97
CA PRO A 124 5.50 -2.73 -10.63
C PRO A 124 6.63 -3.58 -11.25
N ASP A 125 6.41 -4.89 -11.33
CA ASP A 125 7.37 -5.86 -11.85
C ASP A 125 7.57 -5.72 -13.37
N SER A 126 8.57 -4.94 -13.79
CA SER A 126 9.39 -5.06 -15.02
C SER A 126 8.76 -5.30 -16.40
N MET A 127 7.44 -5.47 -16.57
CA MET A 127 6.77 -5.53 -17.88
C MET A 127 6.63 -4.15 -18.53
N GLY A 128 7.61 -3.27 -18.32
CA GLY A 128 7.67 -1.92 -18.89
C GLY A 128 6.71 -0.90 -18.30
N ARG A 129 5.92 -1.25 -17.28
CA ARG A 129 5.04 -0.31 -16.56
C ARG A 129 5.72 0.15 -15.28
N THR A 130 6.77 0.95 -15.41
CA THR A 130 7.34 1.66 -14.26
C THR A 130 6.42 2.81 -13.87
N MET A 131 6.15 2.97 -12.58
CA MET A 131 5.49 4.15 -12.05
C MET A 131 6.34 5.39 -12.38
N ASP A 132 5.72 6.43 -12.93
CA ASP A 132 6.39 7.71 -13.20
C ASP A 132 6.90 8.35 -11.90
N ASP A 133 8.01 9.08 -12.00
CA ASP A 133 8.66 9.68 -10.82
C ASP A 133 7.77 10.73 -10.13
N ALA A 134 6.94 11.48 -10.87
CA ALA A 134 6.02 12.43 -10.28
C ALA A 134 4.85 11.73 -9.55
N ALA A 135 4.32 10.65 -10.13
CA ALA A 135 3.28 9.83 -9.50
C ALA A 135 3.80 9.16 -8.21
N ARG A 136 5.06 8.72 -8.23
CA ARG A 136 5.76 8.14 -7.08
C ARG A 136 5.94 9.17 -5.96
N ASP A 137 6.45 10.35 -6.28
CA ASP A 137 6.61 11.44 -5.31
C ASP A 137 5.27 11.85 -4.69
N LEU A 138 4.23 12.02 -5.52
CA LEU A 138 2.88 12.34 -5.05
C LEU A 138 2.36 11.30 -4.04
N LEU A 139 2.56 10.01 -4.33
CA LEU A 139 2.12 8.93 -3.45
C LEU A 139 2.93 8.91 -2.13
N LEU A 140 4.25 9.11 -2.18
CA LEU A 140 5.08 9.14 -0.97
C LEU A 140 4.76 10.36 -0.09
N ARG A 141 4.49 11.53 -0.68
CA ARG A 141 4.04 12.71 0.06
C ARG A 141 2.67 12.53 0.71
N TRP A 142 1.79 11.74 0.10
CA TRP A 142 0.48 11.43 0.66
C TRP A 142 0.52 10.38 1.78
N LEU A 143 1.50 9.48 1.76
CA LEU A 143 1.66 8.42 2.78
C LEU A 143 2.37 8.89 4.06
N ALA A 144 3.09 10.02 4.00
CA ALA A 144 3.82 10.63 5.11
C ALA A 144 2.90 11.25 6.17
#